data_AF-A0A257LD81-F1
#
_entry.id   AF-A0A257LD81-F1
#
_cell.length_a   1.000
_cell.length_b   1.000
_cell.length_c   1.000
_cell.angle_alpha   90.00
_cell.angle_beta   90.00
_cell.angle_gamma   90.00
#
_symmetry.space_group_name_H-M   'P 1'
#
loop_
_entity.id
_entity.type
_entity.pdbx_description
1 polymer ?
#
loop_
_entity_poly.entity_id
_entity_poly.type
_entity_poly.pdbx_seq_one_letter_code
_entity_poly.pdbx_strand_id
1 'polypeptide(L)'
;MFEEEKITEKSPIYGKWMILSFCVFFSPAFGGVLLFQNLKDIGQKKVGTLVLLVSMLFAVLTSLLAATPYKGYGTDFISKLIFGAILVEFVFGRYFLDEDSYPKKSASKPLIIGFALILGLVMIATYYGIPLVPQ
;
A
#
# COMPACT_ATOMS: atom_id res chain seq x y z
N MET A 1 8.39 10.03 -43.80
CA MET A 1 7.10 10.17 -43.09
C MET A 1 7.44 9.92 -41.64
N PHE A 2 7.67 10.98 -40.87
CA PHE A 2 7.98 10.85 -39.45
C PHE A 2 6.69 10.39 -38.79
N GLU A 3 6.63 9.14 -38.36
CA GLU A 3 5.60 8.71 -37.42
C GLU A 3 5.68 9.64 -36.22
N GLU A 4 4.66 10.49 -36.08
CA GLU A 4 4.45 11.25 -34.87
C GLU A 4 4.50 10.26 -33.71
N GLU A 5 5.56 10.38 -32.92
CA GLU A 5 5.66 9.79 -31.60
C GLU A 5 4.47 10.32 -30.83
N LYS A 6 3.37 9.56 -30.85
CA LYS A 6 2.18 9.81 -30.07
C LYS A 6 2.67 9.83 -28.64
N ILE A 7 2.90 11.02 -28.09
CA ILE A 7 3.33 11.23 -26.71
C ILE A 7 2.29 10.53 -25.87
N THR A 8 2.53 9.28 -25.52
CA THR A 8 1.67 8.50 -24.64
C THR A 8 1.84 9.15 -23.29
N GLU A 9 0.95 10.09 -23.01
CA GLU A 9 0.90 10.82 -21.75
C GLU A 9 0.98 9.80 -20.61
N LYS A 10 2.09 9.85 -19.87
CA LYS A 10 2.36 8.87 -18.82
C LYS A 10 1.26 8.96 -17.77
N SER A 11 0.65 7.83 -17.43
CA SER A 11 -0.41 7.80 -16.43
C SER A 11 0.11 8.25 -15.06
N PRO A 12 -0.65 9.07 -14.30
CA PRO A 12 -0.18 9.54 -12.99
C PRO A 12 -0.03 8.40 -11.98
N ILE A 13 1.10 8.38 -11.26
CA ILE A 13 1.43 7.32 -10.30
C ILE A 13 1.58 7.85 -8.88
N TYR A 14 1.33 6.99 -7.89
CA TYR A 14 1.79 7.20 -6.53
C TYR A 14 3.31 6.98 -6.45
N GLY A 15 4.04 7.92 -5.85
CA GLY A 15 5.50 7.79 -5.72
C GLY A 15 5.93 6.72 -4.72
N LYS A 16 7.20 6.31 -4.80
CA LYS A 16 7.73 5.22 -3.96
C LYS A 16 7.63 5.49 -2.46
N TRP A 17 7.94 6.72 -2.05
CA TRP A 17 7.88 7.16 -0.66
C TRP A 17 6.44 7.15 -0.13
N MET A 18 5.47 7.47 -0.99
CA MET A 18 4.06 7.39 -0.65
C MET A 18 3.67 5.95 -0.32
N ILE A 19 4.02 5.01 -1.19
CA ILE A 19 3.72 3.59 -1.02
C ILE A 19 4.35 3.07 0.28
N LEU A 20 5.62 3.40 0.52
CA LEU A 20 6.34 3.01 1.74
C LEU A 20 5.66 3.55 3.00
N SER A 21 5.31 4.84 3.03
CA SER A 21 4.62 5.44 4.17
C SER A 21 3.26 4.80 4.42
N PHE A 22 2.49 4.48 3.38
CA PHE A 22 1.21 3.78 3.55
C PHE A 22 1.38 2.36 4.11
N CYS A 23 2.44 1.65 3.74
CA CYS A 23 2.78 0.35 4.36
C CYS A 23 3.07 0.48 5.86
N VAL A 24 3.89 1.45 6.24
CA VAL A 24 4.40 1.61 7.60
C VAL A 24 3.36 2.18 8.55
N PHE A 25 2.68 3.27 8.17
CA PHE A 25 1.74 3.98 9.05
C PHE A 25 0.34 3.36 9.08
N PHE A 26 -0.09 2.72 7.99
CA PHE A 26 -1.40 2.09 7.92
C PHE A 26 -1.24 0.57 7.96
N SER A 27 -1.04 -0.04 6.79
CA SER A 27 -0.81 -1.46 6.68
C SER A 27 -0.18 -1.81 5.33
N PRO A 28 0.49 -2.96 5.23
CA PRO A 28 0.98 -3.52 3.97
C PRO A 28 -0.11 -3.55 2.87
N ALA A 29 -1.36 -3.84 3.25
CA ALA A 29 -2.49 -3.86 2.31
C ALA A 29 -2.73 -2.50 1.67
N PHE A 30 -2.63 -1.40 2.42
CA PHE A 30 -2.80 -0.06 1.86
C PHE A 30 -1.70 0.29 0.85
N GLY A 31 -0.43 0.06 1.17
CA GLY A 31 0.65 0.26 0.21
C GLY A 31 0.51 -0.63 -1.03
N GLY A 32 0.06 -1.87 -0.85
CA GLY A 32 -0.30 -2.78 -1.94
C GLY A 32 -1.41 -2.26 -2.85
N VAL A 33 -2.46 -1.63 -2.30
CA VAL A 33 -3.53 -0.98 -3.09
C VAL A 33 -2.98 0.17 -3.94
N LEU A 34 -2.10 0.99 -3.38
CA LEU A 34 -1.48 2.10 -4.12
C LEU A 34 -0.63 1.57 -5.28
N LEU A 35 0.20 0.55 -5.03
CA LEU A 35 1.04 -0.04 -6.07
C LEU A 35 0.23 -0.83 -7.10
N PHE A 36 -0.85 -1.50 -6.70
CA PHE A 36 -1.82 -2.11 -7.61
C PHE A 36 -2.40 -1.09 -8.58
N GLN A 37 -2.81 0.08 -8.09
CA GLN A 37 -3.33 1.14 -8.95
C GLN A 37 -2.28 1.61 -9.95
N ASN A 38 -1.05 1.89 -9.51
CA ASN A 38 0.03 2.25 -10.42
C ASN A 38 0.23 1.20 -11.53
N LEU A 39 0.30 -0.08 -11.17
CA LEU A 39 0.51 -1.18 -12.12
C LEU A 39 -0.68 -1.36 -13.04
N LYS A 40 -1.91 -1.23 -12.54
CA LYS A 40 -3.13 -1.29 -13.34
C LYS A 40 -3.18 -0.14 -14.35
N ASP A 41 -2.79 1.06 -13.95
CA ASP A 41 -2.84 2.26 -14.78
C ASP A 41 -1.83 2.17 -15.95
N ILE A 42 -0.74 1.42 -15.81
CA ILE A 42 0.19 1.08 -16.91
C ILE A 42 -0.12 -0.26 -17.63
N GLY A 43 -1.30 -0.83 -17.43
CA GLY A 43 -1.75 -2.06 -18.09
C GLY A 43 -1.25 -3.38 -17.47
N GLN A 44 -0.41 -3.33 -16.42
CA GLN A 44 0.14 -4.48 -15.71
C GLN A 44 -0.81 -5.02 -14.62
N LYS A 45 -2.11 -5.18 -14.96
CA LYS A 45 -3.16 -5.58 -14.01
C LYS A 45 -2.89 -6.93 -13.33
N LYS A 46 -2.32 -7.90 -14.05
CA LYS A 46 -2.01 -9.23 -13.48
C LYS A 46 -0.99 -9.13 -12.35
N VAL A 47 0.10 -8.41 -12.59
CA VAL A 47 1.16 -8.15 -11.61
C VAL A 47 0.59 -7.36 -10.43
N GLY A 48 -0.17 -6.31 -10.72
CA GLY A 48 -0.82 -5.53 -9.68
C GLY A 48 -1.77 -6.37 -8.80
N THR A 49 -2.51 -7.29 -9.39
CA THR A 49 -3.43 -8.17 -8.64
C THR A 49 -2.64 -9.09 -7.70
N LEU A 50 -1.52 -9.65 -8.18
CA LEU A 50 -0.61 -10.44 -7.36
C LEU A 50 -0.05 -9.61 -6.20
N VAL A 51 0.42 -8.40 -6.47
CA VAL A 51 0.92 -7.46 -5.44
C VAL A 51 -0.14 -7.20 -4.37
N LEU A 52 -1.38 -6.96 -4.79
CA LEU A 52 -2.50 -6.72 -3.88
C LEU A 52 -2.76 -7.94 -2.99
N LEU A 53 -2.81 -9.15 -3.57
CA LEU A 53 -3.04 -10.39 -2.83
C LEU A 53 -1.92 -10.69 -1.83
N VAL A 54 -0.66 -10.55 -2.25
CA VAL A 54 0.50 -10.76 -1.38
C VAL A 54 0.52 -9.75 -0.25
N SER A 55 0.18 -8.49 -0.53
CA SER A 55 0.11 -7.43 0.49
C SER A 55 -1.01 -7.68 1.49
N MET A 56 -2.16 -8.19 1.04
CA MET A 56 -3.27 -8.57 1.91
C MET A 56 -2.90 -9.76 2.80
N LEU A 57 -2.28 -10.80 2.21
CA LEU A 57 -1.79 -11.96 2.95
C LEU A 57 -0.77 -11.54 4.02
N PHE A 58 0.19 -10.69 3.64
CA PHE A 58 1.20 -10.20 4.57
C PHE A 58 0.58 -9.36 5.70
N ALA A 59 -0.43 -8.52 5.40
CA ALA A 59 -1.16 -7.79 6.43
C ALA A 59 -1.81 -8.75 7.46
N VAL A 60 -2.49 -9.81 7.01
CA VAL A 60 -3.06 -10.82 7.92
C VAL A 60 -1.97 -11.50 8.74
N LEU A 61 -0.85 -11.90 8.13
CA LEU A 61 0.28 -12.51 8.85
C LEU A 61 0.84 -11.59 9.93
N THR A 62 1.06 -10.30 9.61
CA THR A 62 1.55 -9.33 10.61
C THR A 62 0.57 -9.13 11.76
N SER A 63 -0.74 -9.11 11.49
CA SER A 63 -1.78 -9.04 12.54
C SER A 63 -1.81 -10.29 13.42
N LEU A 64 -1.66 -11.48 12.85
CA LEU A 64 -1.58 -12.72 13.62
C LEU A 64 -0.33 -12.77 14.50
N LEU A 65 0.82 -12.34 13.97
CA LEU A 65 2.07 -12.23 14.74
C LEU A 65 1.92 -11.22 15.89
N ALA A 66 1.26 -10.09 15.64
CA ALA A 66 1.00 -9.06 16.65
C ALA A 66 0.11 -9.54 17.81
N ALA A 67 -0.68 -10.59 17.60
CA ALA A 67 -1.54 -11.21 18.62
C ALA A 67 -0.79 -12.22 19.52
N THR A 68 0.47 -12.56 19.22
CA THR A 68 1.23 -13.52 20.02
C THR A 68 1.87 -12.88 21.27
N PRO A 69 1.99 -13.62 22.40
CA PRO A 69 2.58 -13.09 23.64
C PRO A 69 4.11 -12.93 23.59
N TYR A 70 4.78 -13.47 22.57
CA TYR A 70 6.25 -13.48 22.44
C TYR A 70 6.82 -12.29 21.65
N LYS A 71 6.07 -11.20 21.49
CA LYS A 71 6.52 -10.07 20.66
C LYS A 71 7.62 -9.24 21.34
N GLY A 72 8.68 -8.94 20.58
CA GLY A 72 9.58 -7.84 20.91
C GLY A 72 8.94 -6.49 20.57
N TYR A 73 9.34 -5.42 21.26
CA TYR A 73 8.91 -4.06 20.90
C TYR A 73 9.34 -3.74 19.46
N GLY A 74 8.37 -3.38 18.61
CA GLY A 74 8.64 -2.92 17.24
C GLY A 74 8.70 -3.99 16.14
N THR A 75 8.47 -5.27 16.43
CA THR A 75 8.48 -6.34 15.40
C THR A 75 7.46 -6.10 14.28
N ASP A 76 6.25 -5.63 14.62
CA ASP A 76 5.21 -5.24 13.65
C ASP A 76 5.71 -4.11 12.74
N PHE A 77 6.23 -3.03 13.32
CA PHE A 77 6.77 -1.90 12.58
C PHE A 77 7.90 -2.32 11.63
N ILE A 78 8.87 -3.09 12.13
CA ILE A 78 10.00 -3.59 11.34
C ILE A 78 9.50 -4.48 10.20
N SER A 79 8.55 -5.37 10.45
CA SER A 79 8.00 -6.25 9.42
C SER A 79 7.29 -5.47 8.30
N LYS A 80 6.52 -4.45 8.65
CA LYS A 80 5.85 -3.54 7.69
C LYS A 80 6.86 -2.72 6.89
N LEU A 81 7.92 -2.25 7.54
CA LEU A 81 9.01 -1.51 6.89
C LEU A 81 9.75 -2.39 5.88
N ILE A 82 10.14 -3.61 6.28
CA ILE A 82 10.82 -4.58 5.40
C ILE A 82 9.94 -4.89 4.20
N PHE A 83 8.66 -5.21 4.42
CA PHE A 83 7.76 -5.52 3.33
C PHE A 83 7.49 -4.32 2.41
N GLY A 84 7.32 -3.13 2.98
CA GLY A 84 7.18 -1.89 2.20
C GLY A 84 8.43 -1.61 1.35
N ALA A 85 9.62 -1.82 1.90
CA ALA A 85 10.87 -1.71 1.16
C ALA A 85 10.94 -2.76 0.03
N ILE A 86 10.50 -4.00 0.26
CA ILE A 86 10.43 -5.02 -0.79
C ILE A 86 9.51 -4.56 -1.94
N LEU A 87 8.33 -4.02 -1.63
CA LEU A 87 7.41 -3.52 -2.65
C LEU A 87 8.02 -2.36 -3.45
N VAL A 88 8.72 -1.44 -2.79
CA VAL A 88 9.32 -0.28 -3.45
C VAL A 88 10.53 -0.68 -4.30
N GLU A 89 11.46 -1.45 -3.75
CA GLU A 89 12.72 -1.76 -4.44
C GLU A 89 12.51 -2.81 -5.54
N PHE A 90 11.81 -3.90 -5.26
CA PHE A 90 11.68 -5.01 -6.22
C PHE A 90 10.55 -4.82 -7.23
N VAL A 91 9.40 -4.32 -6.78
CA VAL A 91 8.23 -4.19 -7.65
C VAL A 91 8.22 -2.80 -8.27
N PHE A 92 8.13 -1.73 -7.47
CA PHE A 92 8.06 -0.39 -8.02
C PHE A 92 9.31 -0.05 -8.86
N GLY A 93 10.51 -0.32 -8.35
CA GLY A 93 11.77 -0.11 -9.07
C GLY A 93 11.86 -0.84 -10.41
N ARG A 94 11.20 -2.02 -10.55
CA ARG A 94 11.19 -2.78 -11.81
C ARG A 94 10.29 -2.18 -12.90
N TYR A 95 9.18 -1.55 -12.51
CA TYR A 95 8.20 -1.01 -13.46
C TYR A 95 8.31 0.51 -13.67
N PHE A 96 8.91 1.22 -12.71
CA PHE A 96 9.01 2.68 -12.68
C PHE A 96 10.47 3.13 -12.50
N LEU A 97 11.33 2.77 -13.48
CA LEU A 97 12.76 3.08 -13.45
C LEU A 97 13.06 4.59 -13.42
N ASP A 98 12.28 5.37 -14.16
CA ASP A 98 12.37 6.83 -14.20
C ASP A 98 11.13 7.42 -13.51
N GLU A 99 11.12 7.36 -12.19
CA GLU A 99 10.00 7.81 -11.37
C GLU A 99 9.65 9.30 -11.60
N ASP A 100 10.64 10.14 -11.91
CA ASP A 100 10.47 11.60 -12.05
C ASP A 100 9.78 11.97 -13.37
N SER A 101 9.89 11.11 -14.38
CA SER A 101 9.17 11.29 -15.64
C SER A 101 7.65 11.04 -15.57
N TYR A 102 7.14 10.51 -14.46
CA TYR A 102 5.70 10.27 -14.28
C TYR A 102 5.03 11.40 -13.50
N PRO A 103 3.86 11.88 -13.94
CA PRO A 103 3.07 12.80 -13.14
C PRO A 103 2.67 12.15 -11.81
N LYS A 104 2.72 12.92 -10.72
CA LYS A 104 2.42 12.40 -9.37
C LYS A 104 0.94 12.47 -9.05
N LYS A 105 0.40 11.38 -8.54
CA LYS A 105 -0.96 11.27 -8.03
C LYS A 105 -1.02 11.74 -6.58
N SER A 106 -1.99 12.59 -6.25
CA SER A 106 -2.21 13.02 -4.86
C SER A 106 -2.73 11.85 -4.00
N ALA A 107 -2.19 11.75 -2.78
CA ALA A 107 -2.64 10.78 -1.78
C ALA A 107 -3.80 11.25 -0.90
N SER A 108 -4.33 12.47 -1.07
CA SER A 108 -5.44 12.94 -0.23
C SER A 108 -6.67 12.03 -0.34
N LYS A 109 -6.96 11.52 -1.55
CA LYS A 109 -8.08 10.60 -1.79
C LYS A 109 -7.95 9.29 -0.99
N PRO A 110 -6.87 8.48 -1.16
CA PRO A 110 -6.71 7.26 -0.38
C PRO A 110 -6.58 7.51 1.13
N LEU A 111 -6.01 8.64 1.54
CA LEU A 111 -5.89 9.00 2.96
C LEU A 111 -7.26 9.21 3.63
N ILE A 112 -8.14 9.99 3.00
CA ILE A 112 -9.49 10.26 3.51
C ILE A 112 -10.30 8.95 3.58
N ILE A 113 -10.20 8.11 2.55
CA ILE A 113 -10.89 6.81 2.52
C ILE A 113 -10.37 5.90 3.64
N GLY A 114 -9.05 5.82 3.83
CA GLY A 114 -8.45 5.03 4.91
C GLY A 114 -8.89 5.51 6.28
N PHE A 115 -8.91 6.82 6.51
CA PHE A 115 -9.33 7.40 7.78
C PHE A 115 -10.83 7.18 8.05
N ALA A 116 -11.67 7.35 7.03
CA ALA A 116 -13.11 7.07 7.13
C ALA A 116 -13.40 5.59 7.45
N LEU A 117 -12.64 4.66 6.85
CA LEU A 117 -12.75 3.24 7.15
C LEU A 117 -12.35 2.92 8.60
N ILE A 118 -11.23 3.48 9.07
CA ILE A 118 -10.77 3.28 10.45
C ILE A 118 -11.79 3.85 11.44
N LEU A 119 -12.24 5.08 11.23
CA LEU A 119 -13.26 5.71 12.07
C LEU A 119 -14.56 4.91 12.09
N GLY A 120 -15.05 4.46 10.93
CA GLY A 120 -16.25 3.63 10.84
C GLY A 120 -16.10 2.32 11.61
N LEU A 121 -14.96 1.66 11.48
CA LEU A 121 -14.68 0.41 12.20
C LEU A 121 -14.65 0.63 13.72
N VAL A 122 -14.02 1.71 14.17
CA VAL A 122 -13.95 2.08 15.59
C VAL A 122 -15.34 2.38 16.14
N MET A 123 -16.16 3.16 15.43
CA MET A 123 -17.54 3.48 15.82
C MET A 123 -18.42 2.23 15.93
N ILE A 124 -18.27 1.29 14.99
CA ILE A 124 -19.00 0.01 15.03
C ILE A 124 -18.53 -0.80 16.25
N ALA A 125 -17.22 -0.94 16.45
CA ALA A 125 -16.67 -1.69 17.57
C ALA A 125 -17.14 -1.13 18.93
N THR A 126 -17.12 0.19 19.11
CA THR A 126 -17.60 0.82 20.35
C THR A 126 -19.11 0.68 20.54
N TYR A 127 -19.89 0.79 19.46
CA TYR A 127 -21.34 0.58 19.51
C TYR A 127 -21.73 -0.85 19.94
N TYR A 128 -20.99 -1.85 19.47
CA TYR A 128 -21.22 -3.27 19.83
C TYR A 128 -20.46 -3.73 21.09
N GLY A 129 -19.78 -2.82 21.80
CA GLY A 129 -19.03 -3.16 23.02
C GLY A 129 -17.81 -4.07 22.78
N ILE A 130 -17.28 -4.10 21.55
CA ILE A 130 -16.07 -4.86 21.22
C ILE A 130 -14.87 -4.12 21.80
N PRO A 131 -14.06 -4.75 22.69
CA PRO A 131 -12.89 -4.10 23.25
C PRO A 131 -11.83 -3.84 22.17
N LEU A 132 -11.42 -2.59 22.03
CA LEU A 132 -10.40 -2.16 21.04
C LEU A 132 -8.97 -2.50 21.48
N VAL A 133 -8.79 -2.81 22.76
CA VAL A 133 -7.51 -3.18 23.37
C VAL A 133 -7.74 -4.44 24.21
N PRO A 134 -6.95 -5.51 24.04
CA PRO A 134 -7.01 -6.68 24.91
C PRO A 134 -6.64 -6.28 26.34
N GLN A 135 -7.44 -6.72 27.32
CA GLN A 135 -7.23 -6.49 28.75
C GLN A 135 -6.20 -7.46 29.32
#